data_AF-A0AAD8A383-F1
#
_entry.id   AF-A0AAD8A383-F1
#
_cell.length_a   1.000
_cell.length_b   1.000
_cell.length_c   1.000
_cell.angle_alpha   90.00
_cell.angle_beta   90.00
_cell.angle_gamma   90.00
#
_symmetry.space_group_name_H-M   'P 1'
#
loop_
_entity.id
_entity.type
_entity.pdbx_description
1 polymer ?
#
loop_
_entity_poly.entity_id
_entity_poly.type
_entity_poly.pdbx_seq_one_letter_code
_entity_poly.pdbx_strand_id
1 'polypeptide(L)'
;MQLLQAGALWHLLFFMFKYDFTLEEGGVERSEDANQQEVENKLAKLAVHACARLGGYLSGDMESPTNPVTRDVLSRLLTPYLARQLSLGKPEEILKTLNGNCETPYLLWDNGTRAELREFLELESRFGMDKNDPSCGIDFVYSAHSKELVVGEIFVRIYNQQPTYPIENPKGFSIDLLEFLGSQSEHLNTVGSISLSPAEKERIQHVIMSLEALCNVIKNNPGVEIQCIGHFRLLFGLLAVDSCKPVQRGTLNVIASVTRNQECVNDIAALMF
;
A
#
# COMPACT_ATOMS: atom_id res chain seq x y z
N MET A 1 -23.86 11.14 -1.10
CA MET A 1 -23.29 12.25 -0.30
C MET A 1 -23.98 12.46 1.04
N GLN A 2 -25.31 12.47 1.15
CA GLN A 2 -26.01 12.73 2.43
C GLN A 2 -25.59 11.81 3.59
N LEU A 3 -25.39 10.49 3.35
CA LEU A 3 -24.92 9.56 4.40
C LEU A 3 -23.49 9.83 4.87
N LEU A 4 -22.61 10.29 3.98
CA LEU A 4 -21.22 10.65 4.31
C LEU A 4 -21.19 11.92 5.16
N GLN A 5 -21.99 12.93 4.77
CA GLN A 5 -22.17 14.17 5.53
C GLN A 5 -22.80 13.92 6.91
N ALA A 6 -23.66 12.91 7.03
CA ALA A 6 -24.26 12.50 8.30
C ALA A 6 -23.30 11.69 9.19
N GLY A 7 -22.05 11.48 8.80
CA GLY A 7 -21.05 10.74 9.58
C GLY A 7 -21.27 9.22 9.62
N ALA A 8 -22.14 8.66 8.76
CA ALA A 8 -22.47 7.23 8.80
C ALA A 8 -21.23 6.34 8.61
N LEU A 9 -20.25 6.80 7.82
CA LEU A 9 -19.03 6.05 7.53
C LEU A 9 -18.22 5.74 8.79
N TRP A 10 -18.17 6.67 9.76
CA TRP A 10 -17.40 6.51 11.00
C TRP A 10 -17.95 5.37 11.84
N HIS A 11 -19.27 5.35 12.00
CA HIS A 11 -19.96 4.31 12.74
C HIS A 11 -19.84 2.94 12.05
N LEU A 12 -19.98 2.90 10.72
CA LEU A 12 -19.84 1.65 9.95
C LEU A 12 -18.44 1.05 10.11
N LEU A 13 -17.39 1.85 9.95
CA LEU A 13 -16.02 1.39 10.15
C LEU A 13 -15.76 0.93 11.60
N PHE A 14 -16.35 1.62 12.59
CA PHE A 14 -16.22 1.23 13.99
C PHE A 14 -16.81 -0.16 14.27
N PHE A 15 -17.94 -0.52 13.65
CA PHE A 15 -18.53 -1.86 13.80
C PHE A 15 -17.61 -2.97 13.29
N MET A 16 -16.81 -2.72 12.25
CA MET A 16 -15.89 -3.73 11.71
C MET A 16 -14.86 -4.21 12.73
N PHE A 17 -14.51 -3.36 13.70
CA PHE A 17 -13.54 -3.65 14.76
C PHE A 17 -14.11 -4.44 15.94
N LYS A 18 -15.42 -4.73 15.92
CA LYS A 18 -16.08 -5.59 16.91
C LYS A 18 -16.15 -7.04 16.46
N TYR A 19 -15.66 -7.35 15.27
CA TYR A 19 -15.69 -8.71 14.74
C TYR A 19 -14.70 -9.61 15.48
N ASP A 20 -15.21 -10.75 15.96
CA ASP A 20 -14.41 -11.83 16.54
C ASP A 20 -14.51 -13.08 15.66
N PHE A 21 -13.44 -13.37 14.92
CA PHE A 21 -13.35 -14.53 14.06
C PHE A 21 -13.17 -15.84 14.83
N THR A 22 -12.74 -15.80 16.09
CA THR A 22 -12.50 -17.01 16.90
C THR A 22 -13.81 -17.69 17.29
N LEU A 23 -14.89 -16.91 17.42
CA LEU A 23 -16.22 -17.44 17.65
C LEU A 23 -16.69 -18.32 16.49
N GLU A 24 -16.36 -17.94 15.25
CA GLU A 24 -16.71 -18.73 14.09
C GLU A 24 -15.91 -20.04 14.00
N GLU A 25 -14.63 -19.97 14.37
CA GLU A 25 -13.70 -21.11 14.34
C GLU A 25 -13.89 -22.08 15.52
N GLY A 26 -14.55 -21.64 16.60
CA GLY A 26 -14.72 -22.38 17.85
C GLY A 26 -15.82 -23.46 17.87
N GLY A 27 -16.64 -23.58 16.82
CA GLY A 27 -17.61 -24.68 16.67
C GLY A 27 -18.76 -24.72 17.69
N VAL A 28 -19.00 -23.63 18.43
CA VAL A 28 -20.09 -23.52 19.43
C VAL A 28 -21.44 -23.28 18.73
N GLU A 29 -22.54 -23.81 19.27
CA GLU A 29 -23.89 -23.51 18.79
C GLU A 29 -24.18 -22.00 18.84
N ARG A 30 -24.68 -21.46 17.72
CA ARG A 30 -24.84 -20.03 17.49
C ARG A 30 -26.32 -19.65 17.58
N SER A 31 -26.63 -18.67 18.41
CA SER A 31 -27.94 -18.01 18.41
C SER A 31 -27.77 -16.53 18.73
N GLU A 32 -28.34 -15.66 17.88
CA GLU A 32 -28.37 -14.20 18.11
C GLU A 32 -29.10 -13.85 19.40
N ASP A 33 -30.05 -14.69 19.85
CA ASP A 33 -30.81 -14.48 21.08
C ASP A 33 -30.00 -14.77 22.36
N ALA A 34 -28.90 -15.52 22.23
CA ALA A 34 -28.09 -15.97 23.37
C ALA A 34 -26.67 -15.37 23.39
N ASN A 35 -26.17 -14.86 22.25
CA ASN A 35 -24.80 -14.41 22.12
C ASN A 35 -24.70 -13.02 21.48
N GLN A 36 -24.39 -12.01 22.31
CA GLN A 36 -24.16 -10.63 21.86
C GLN A 36 -23.06 -10.52 20.79
N GLN A 37 -22.05 -11.40 20.83
CA GLN A 37 -20.96 -11.38 19.85
C GLN A 37 -21.41 -11.85 18.45
N GLU A 38 -22.43 -12.72 18.35
CA GLU A 38 -23.03 -13.07 17.04
C GLU A 38 -23.71 -11.84 16.42
N VAL A 39 -24.39 -11.04 17.24
CA VAL A 39 -25.00 -9.78 16.80
C VAL A 39 -23.91 -8.80 16.32
N GLU A 40 -22.81 -8.67 17.06
CA GLU A 40 -21.68 -7.82 16.66
C GLU A 40 -21.01 -8.30 15.38
N ASN A 41 -20.81 -9.61 15.22
CA ASN A 41 -20.25 -10.19 14.00
C ASN A 41 -21.15 -9.95 12.78
N LYS A 42 -22.47 -10.13 12.93
CA LYS A 42 -23.45 -9.83 11.88
C LYS A 42 -23.43 -8.35 11.51
N LEU A 43 -23.40 -7.45 12.49
CA LEU A 43 -23.31 -6.00 12.26
C LEU A 43 -22.01 -5.63 11.54
N ALA A 44 -20.89 -6.25 11.89
CA ALA A 44 -19.60 -6.04 11.21
C ALA A 44 -19.67 -6.44 9.74
N LYS A 45 -20.27 -7.61 9.41
CA LYS A 45 -20.46 -8.06 8.03
C LYS A 45 -21.37 -7.11 7.24
N LEU A 46 -22.49 -6.68 7.84
CA LEU A 46 -23.37 -5.69 7.24
C LEU A 46 -22.67 -4.35 7.02
N ALA A 47 -21.79 -3.94 7.93
CA ALA A 47 -21.03 -2.71 7.80
C ALA A 47 -20.05 -2.77 6.63
N VAL A 48 -19.39 -3.91 6.40
CA VAL A 48 -18.55 -4.12 5.21
C VAL A 48 -19.37 -3.96 3.94
N HIS A 49 -20.53 -4.60 3.84
CA HIS A 49 -21.40 -4.44 2.69
C HIS A 49 -21.90 -3.00 2.51
N ALA A 50 -22.25 -2.31 3.61
CA ALA A 50 -22.65 -0.91 3.56
C ALA A 50 -21.52 -0.01 3.04
N CYS A 51 -20.29 -0.17 3.53
CA CYS A 51 -19.13 0.57 3.03
C CYS A 51 -18.84 0.25 1.55
N ALA A 52 -18.91 -1.02 1.16
CA ALA A 52 -18.72 -1.46 -0.22
C ALA A 52 -19.76 -0.81 -1.16
N ARG A 53 -21.02 -0.71 -0.73
CA ARG A 53 -22.08 -0.03 -1.51
C ARG A 53 -21.96 1.49 -1.49
N LEU A 54 -21.54 2.09 -0.37
CA LEU A 54 -21.34 3.54 -0.29
C LEU A 54 -20.22 4.02 -1.23
N GLY A 55 -19.20 3.19 -1.45
CA GLY A 55 -18.13 3.44 -2.42
C GLY A 55 -18.42 2.93 -3.84
N GLY A 56 -19.49 2.17 -4.05
CA GLY A 56 -19.81 1.55 -5.33
C GLY A 56 -18.82 0.47 -5.77
N TYR A 57 -18.31 -0.35 -4.84
CA TYR A 57 -17.31 -1.40 -5.11
C TYR A 57 -17.91 -2.70 -5.66
N LEU A 58 -19.18 -2.99 -5.36
CA LEU A 58 -19.83 -4.26 -5.69
C LEU A 58 -20.44 -4.23 -7.09
N SER A 59 -20.57 -5.40 -7.71
CA SER A 59 -21.23 -5.62 -9.01
C SER A 59 -22.45 -6.55 -8.86
N GLY A 60 -23.28 -6.64 -9.89
CA GLY A 60 -24.46 -7.51 -9.90
C GLY A 60 -25.60 -6.99 -9.02
N ASP A 61 -26.30 -7.86 -8.30
CA ASP A 61 -27.49 -7.50 -7.51
C ASP A 61 -27.20 -6.47 -6.40
N MET A 62 -25.96 -6.37 -5.96
CA MET A 62 -25.51 -5.44 -4.92
C MET A 62 -24.83 -4.18 -5.47
N GLU A 63 -24.88 -3.97 -6.79
CA GLU A 63 -24.32 -2.81 -7.47
C GLU A 63 -24.88 -1.50 -6.90
N SER A 64 -24.04 -0.47 -6.95
CA SER A 64 -24.37 0.89 -6.53
C SER A 64 -23.49 1.89 -7.28
N PRO A 65 -23.96 3.13 -7.50
CA PRO A 65 -23.17 4.13 -8.22
C PRO A 65 -21.80 4.37 -7.58
N THR A 66 -20.77 4.49 -8.41
CA THR A 66 -19.42 4.86 -7.97
C THR A 66 -19.44 6.20 -7.24
N ASN A 67 -18.84 6.24 -6.06
CA ASN A 67 -18.71 7.45 -5.25
C ASN A 67 -17.23 7.71 -4.96
N PRO A 68 -16.56 8.56 -5.76
CA PRO A 68 -15.11 8.76 -5.67
C PRO A 68 -14.68 9.28 -4.30
N VAL A 69 -15.43 10.23 -3.72
CA VAL A 69 -15.12 10.79 -2.38
C VAL A 69 -15.11 9.70 -1.32
N THR A 70 -16.11 8.81 -1.32
CA THR A 70 -16.14 7.70 -0.37
C THR A 70 -15.04 6.68 -0.64
N ARG A 71 -14.68 6.43 -1.90
CA ARG A 71 -13.55 5.56 -2.23
C ARG A 71 -12.23 6.14 -1.74
N ASP A 72 -12.02 7.44 -1.88
CA ASP A 72 -10.81 8.12 -1.42
C ASP A 72 -10.69 8.05 0.10
N VAL A 73 -11.78 8.35 0.83
CA VAL A 73 -11.81 8.23 2.30
C VAL A 73 -11.58 6.78 2.75
N LEU A 74 -12.25 5.80 2.14
CA LEU A 74 -12.06 4.39 2.47
C LEU A 74 -10.64 3.91 2.14
N SER A 75 -10.09 4.30 1.01
CA SER A 75 -8.70 4.00 0.62
C SER A 75 -7.70 4.63 1.58
N ARG A 76 -8.00 5.82 2.11
CA ARG A 76 -7.16 6.47 3.10
C ARG A 76 -7.19 5.77 4.46
N LEU A 77 -8.38 5.48 4.96
CA LEU A 77 -8.58 4.90 6.29
C LEU A 77 -8.24 3.42 6.31
N LEU A 78 -8.77 2.63 5.37
CA LEU A 78 -8.52 1.19 5.34
C LEU A 78 -7.19 0.83 4.66
N THR A 79 -6.47 1.78 4.06
CA THR A 79 -5.42 1.55 3.06
C THR A 79 -5.99 1.10 1.70
N PRO A 80 -5.30 1.39 0.58
CA PRO A 80 -5.77 1.00 -0.75
C PRO A 80 -6.02 -0.51 -0.89
N TYR A 81 -5.15 -1.33 -0.30
CA TYR A 81 -5.26 -2.78 -0.35
C TYR A 81 -6.56 -3.29 0.30
N LEU A 82 -6.86 -2.94 1.55
CA LEU A 82 -8.10 -3.38 2.21
C LEU A 82 -9.34 -2.74 1.58
N ALA A 83 -9.25 -1.50 1.09
CA ALA A 83 -10.35 -0.87 0.38
C ALA A 83 -10.73 -1.65 -0.90
N ARG A 84 -9.75 -2.18 -1.64
CA ARG A 84 -10.02 -3.09 -2.78
C ARG A 84 -10.70 -4.39 -2.34
N GLN A 85 -10.39 -4.93 -1.16
CA GLN A 85 -11.05 -6.15 -0.66
C GLN A 85 -12.58 -5.98 -0.50
N LEU A 86 -13.08 -4.74 -0.36
CA LEU A 86 -14.52 -4.46 -0.34
C LEU A 86 -15.24 -4.90 -1.64
N SER A 87 -14.53 -4.99 -2.78
CA SER A 87 -15.14 -5.44 -4.03
C SER A 87 -15.28 -6.96 -4.14
N LEU A 88 -14.64 -7.74 -3.27
CA LEU A 88 -14.67 -9.21 -3.35
C LEU A 88 -15.99 -9.82 -2.84
N GLY A 89 -16.80 -9.05 -2.12
CA GLY A 89 -18.06 -9.55 -1.56
C GLY A 89 -17.88 -10.60 -0.45
N LYS A 90 -16.69 -10.69 0.13
CA LYS A 90 -16.33 -11.63 1.21
C LYS A 90 -16.02 -10.88 2.52
N PRO A 91 -17.04 -10.51 3.30
CA PRO A 91 -16.84 -9.67 4.49
C PRO A 91 -15.96 -10.35 5.55
N GLU A 92 -15.99 -11.67 5.67
CA GLU A 92 -15.20 -12.41 6.66
C GLU A 92 -13.69 -12.25 6.44
N GLU A 93 -13.24 -12.25 5.18
CA GLU A 93 -11.81 -12.16 4.83
C GLU A 93 -11.23 -10.79 5.26
N ILE A 94 -11.89 -9.69 4.87
CA ILE A 94 -11.47 -8.34 5.26
C ILE A 94 -11.57 -8.12 6.77
N LEU A 95 -12.65 -8.60 7.41
CA LEU A 95 -12.83 -8.46 8.86
C LEU A 95 -11.77 -9.23 9.66
N LYS A 96 -11.38 -10.42 9.19
CA LYS A 96 -10.30 -11.19 9.81
C LYS A 96 -8.96 -10.45 9.68
N THR A 97 -8.65 -9.88 8.51
CA THR A 97 -7.43 -9.08 8.34
C THR A 97 -7.47 -7.82 9.21
N LEU A 98 -8.60 -7.10 9.23
CA LEU A 98 -8.78 -5.88 10.02
C LEU A 98 -8.64 -6.13 11.53
N ASN A 99 -9.03 -7.31 12.01
CA ASN A 99 -8.94 -7.70 13.42
C ASN A 99 -7.72 -8.60 13.73
N GLY A 100 -6.82 -8.78 12.77
CA GLY A 100 -5.52 -9.45 12.96
C GLY A 100 -4.33 -8.49 12.81
N ASN A 101 -3.13 -9.07 12.87
CA ASN A 101 -1.91 -8.40 12.41
C ASN A 101 -1.54 -8.96 11.03
N CYS A 102 -1.09 -8.10 10.14
CA CYS A 102 -0.67 -8.45 8.79
C CYS A 102 0.51 -7.56 8.39
N GLU A 103 1.62 -8.19 8.01
CA GLU A 103 2.76 -7.48 7.43
C GLU A 103 3.11 -8.11 6.07
N THR A 104 2.65 -7.46 5.01
CA THR A 104 2.88 -7.84 3.62
C THR A 104 3.29 -6.60 2.82
N PRO A 105 3.85 -6.76 1.60
CA PRO A 105 4.23 -5.63 0.77
C PRO A 105 3.09 -4.64 0.49
N TYR A 106 1.82 -5.08 0.55
CA TYR A 106 0.65 -4.23 0.33
C TYR A 106 0.00 -3.72 1.62
N LEU A 107 0.37 -4.26 2.77
CA LEU A 107 -0.33 -3.97 4.02
C LEU A 107 0.62 -4.08 5.22
N LEU A 108 0.86 -2.93 5.86
CA LEU A 108 1.44 -2.84 7.19
C LEU A 108 0.31 -2.54 8.19
N TRP A 109 -0.16 -3.59 8.87
CA TRP A 109 -1.30 -3.56 9.77
C TRP A 109 -0.99 -4.33 11.06
N ASP A 110 -1.01 -3.62 12.18
CA ASP A 110 -0.64 -4.12 13.49
C ASP A 110 -1.58 -3.55 14.57
N ASN A 111 -1.26 -3.78 15.84
CA ASN A 111 -2.05 -3.22 16.93
C ASN A 111 -2.01 -1.69 16.98
N GLY A 112 -0.88 -1.06 16.59
CA GLY A 112 -0.70 0.38 16.64
C GLY A 112 -1.53 1.10 15.59
N THR A 113 -1.41 0.69 14.32
CA THR A 113 -2.22 1.20 13.20
C THR A 113 -3.72 1.01 13.47
N ARG A 114 -4.14 -0.15 13.99
CA ARG A 114 -5.54 -0.36 14.40
C ARG A 114 -6.00 0.59 15.49
N ALA A 115 -5.17 0.83 16.50
CA ALA A 115 -5.50 1.75 17.59
C ALA A 115 -5.66 3.19 17.07
N GLU A 116 -4.73 3.66 16.22
CA GLU A 116 -4.78 4.99 15.59
C GLU A 116 -6.08 5.19 14.80
N LEU A 117 -6.47 4.21 13.97
CA LEU A 117 -7.73 4.32 13.23
C LEU A 117 -8.95 4.31 14.17
N ARG A 118 -8.97 3.44 15.18
CA ARG A 118 -10.08 3.38 16.14
C ARG A 118 -10.25 4.70 16.89
N GLU A 119 -9.15 5.32 17.34
CA GLU A 119 -9.16 6.62 18.01
C GLU A 119 -9.70 7.72 17.08
N PHE A 120 -9.24 7.75 15.83
CA PHE A 120 -9.73 8.69 14.82
C PHE A 120 -11.24 8.51 14.58
N LEU A 121 -11.71 7.27 14.39
CA LEU A 121 -13.13 6.97 14.15
C LEU A 121 -14.00 7.35 15.36
N GLU A 122 -13.52 7.14 16.57
CA GLU A 122 -14.22 7.53 17.79
C GLU A 122 -14.35 9.06 17.91
N LEU A 123 -13.28 9.80 17.57
CA LEU A 123 -13.30 11.26 17.57
C LEU A 123 -14.31 11.81 16.53
N GLU A 124 -14.25 11.33 15.28
CA GLU A 124 -15.16 11.79 14.23
C GLU A 124 -16.61 11.30 14.45
N SER A 125 -16.83 10.16 15.10
CA SER A 125 -18.18 9.73 15.50
C SER A 125 -18.82 10.64 16.55
N ARG A 126 -18.00 11.30 17.40
CA ARG A 126 -18.48 12.20 18.46
C ARG A 126 -18.61 13.65 18.00
N PHE A 127 -17.69 14.11 17.15
CA PHE A 127 -17.53 15.54 16.79
C PHE A 127 -17.68 15.83 15.29
N GLY A 128 -17.76 14.80 14.44
CA GLY A 128 -17.76 14.96 12.98
C GLY A 128 -19.11 15.42 12.39
N MET A 129 -20.22 15.32 13.13
CA MET A 129 -21.54 15.73 12.62
C MET A 129 -21.66 17.25 12.36
N ASP A 130 -20.85 18.08 13.01
CA ASP A 130 -20.91 19.55 12.85
C ASP A 130 -20.11 20.06 11.64
N LYS A 131 -19.27 19.23 11.01
CA LYS A 131 -18.29 19.73 10.02
C LYS A 131 -18.85 19.91 8.62
N ASN A 132 -20.01 19.31 8.27
CA ASN A 132 -20.59 19.30 6.92
C ASN A 132 -19.61 18.96 5.77
N ASP A 133 -18.41 18.49 6.09
CA ASP A 133 -17.31 18.30 5.17
C ASP A 133 -17.24 16.83 4.75
N PRO A 134 -17.61 16.50 3.50
CA PRO A 134 -17.58 15.14 3.00
C PRO A 134 -16.14 14.62 2.77
N SER A 135 -15.11 15.48 2.83
CA SER A 135 -13.70 15.11 2.69
C SER A 135 -12.98 14.87 4.03
N CYS A 136 -13.72 14.94 5.14
CA CYS A 136 -13.21 14.62 6.46
C CYS A 136 -12.59 13.20 6.46
N GLY A 137 -11.36 13.07 6.94
CA GLY A 137 -10.62 11.80 6.97
C GLY A 137 -9.64 11.54 5.82
N ILE A 138 -9.62 12.37 4.76
CA ILE A 138 -8.59 12.28 3.72
C ILE A 138 -7.19 12.63 4.25
N ASP A 139 -7.11 13.53 5.24
CA ASP A 139 -5.85 13.95 5.85
C ASP A 139 -5.29 12.97 6.88
N PHE A 140 -6.03 11.90 7.21
CA PHE A 140 -5.58 10.90 8.17
C PHE A 140 -4.30 10.21 7.68
N VAL A 141 -3.26 10.14 8.52
CA VAL A 141 -1.97 9.51 8.19
C VAL A 141 -1.56 8.60 9.34
N TYR A 142 -1.28 7.34 9.04
CA TYR A 142 -0.72 6.40 10.02
C TYR A 142 0.73 6.76 10.38
N SER A 143 1.05 6.75 11.67
CA SER A 143 2.41 7.03 12.17
C SER A 143 3.42 5.96 11.74
N ALA A 144 2.95 4.72 11.57
CA ALA A 144 3.75 3.62 11.05
C ALA A 144 4.09 3.82 9.57
N HIS A 145 3.12 4.30 8.77
CA HIS A 145 3.31 4.48 7.32
C HIS A 145 4.14 5.72 7.01
N SER A 146 4.10 6.76 7.85
CA SER A 146 4.89 7.98 7.65
C SER A 146 6.41 7.77 7.73
N LYS A 147 6.86 6.61 8.22
CA LYS A 147 8.28 6.24 8.36
C LYS A 147 8.75 5.25 7.29
N GLU A 148 7.85 4.86 6.38
CA GLU A 148 8.12 3.83 5.38
C GLU A 148 8.25 4.45 4.00
N LEU A 149 9.12 3.84 3.18
CA LEU A 149 9.14 4.12 1.75
C LEU A 149 8.03 3.31 1.07
N VAL A 150 7.03 4.02 0.54
CA VAL A 150 5.95 3.43 -0.24
C VAL A 150 6.08 3.88 -1.70
N VAL A 151 6.15 2.93 -2.62
CA VAL A 151 6.22 3.17 -4.07
C VAL A 151 5.17 2.30 -4.75
N GLY A 152 4.26 2.89 -5.53
CA GLY A 152 3.18 2.13 -6.18
C GLY A 152 2.30 1.35 -5.19
N GLU A 153 1.97 1.96 -4.05
CA GLU A 153 1.26 1.34 -2.91
C GLU A 153 2.01 0.19 -2.19
N ILE A 154 3.27 -0.06 -2.55
CA ILE A 154 4.07 -1.14 -1.97
C ILE A 154 5.05 -0.61 -0.94
N PHE A 155 5.00 -1.17 0.26
CA PHE A 155 5.99 -0.96 1.32
C PHE A 155 7.31 -1.63 0.93
N VAL A 156 8.23 -0.83 0.38
CA VAL A 156 9.46 -1.31 -0.27
C VAL A 156 10.33 -2.13 0.71
N ARG A 157 10.38 -1.73 1.99
CA ARG A 157 11.08 -2.48 3.04
C ARG A 157 10.56 -3.90 3.18
N ILE A 158 9.24 -4.05 3.29
CA ILE A 158 8.59 -5.35 3.50
C ILE A 158 8.77 -6.21 2.25
N TYR A 159 8.64 -5.61 1.06
CA TYR A 159 8.90 -6.32 -0.20
C TYR A 159 10.33 -6.88 -0.28
N ASN A 160 11.34 -6.10 0.10
CA ASN A 160 12.73 -6.58 0.09
C ASN A 160 12.97 -7.71 1.11
N GLN A 161 12.25 -7.70 2.23
CA GLN A 161 12.28 -8.80 3.21
C GLN A 161 11.53 -10.05 2.71
N GLN A 162 10.55 -9.87 1.81
CA GLN A 162 9.70 -10.91 1.25
C GLN A 162 9.76 -10.90 -0.30
N PRO A 163 10.94 -11.11 -0.91
CA PRO A 163 11.16 -10.79 -2.34
C PRO A 163 10.36 -11.68 -3.30
N THR A 164 9.89 -12.84 -2.84
CA THR A 164 9.06 -13.78 -3.61
C THR A 164 7.56 -13.51 -3.45
N TYR A 165 7.15 -12.50 -2.68
CA TYR A 165 5.75 -12.16 -2.51
C TYR A 165 5.15 -11.75 -3.87
N PRO A 166 3.99 -12.32 -4.27
CA PRO A 166 3.40 -12.03 -5.57
C PRO A 166 2.90 -10.58 -5.64
N ILE A 167 3.38 -9.84 -6.62
CA ILE A 167 2.94 -8.47 -6.90
C ILE A 167 1.84 -8.53 -7.97
N GLU A 168 0.70 -7.88 -7.75
CA GLU A 168 -0.45 -7.88 -8.66
C GLU A 168 -0.10 -7.27 -10.03
N ASN A 169 0.64 -6.16 -10.05
CA ASN A 169 1.11 -5.50 -11.26
C ASN A 169 2.63 -5.25 -11.21
N PRO A 170 3.47 -6.27 -11.48
CA PRO A 170 4.92 -6.14 -11.34
C PRO A 170 5.52 -5.19 -12.38
N LYS A 171 4.87 -5.02 -13.54
CA LYS A 171 5.27 -4.03 -14.56
C LYS A 171 5.06 -2.60 -14.04
N GLY A 172 3.86 -2.30 -13.55
CA GLY A 172 3.54 -0.99 -12.96
C GLY A 172 4.49 -0.65 -11.81
N PHE A 173 4.67 -1.58 -10.87
CA PHE A 173 5.59 -1.37 -9.75
C PHE A 173 7.03 -1.10 -10.20
N SER A 174 7.49 -1.76 -11.26
CA SER A 174 8.84 -1.50 -11.81
C SER A 174 8.96 -0.10 -12.42
N ILE A 175 7.91 0.38 -13.09
CA ILE A 175 7.84 1.75 -13.62
C ILE A 175 7.86 2.75 -12.45
N ASP A 176 7.03 2.55 -11.43
CA ASP A 176 6.96 3.44 -10.25
C ASP A 176 8.31 3.52 -9.54
N LEU A 177 9.04 2.39 -9.43
CA LEU A 177 10.40 2.36 -8.88
C LEU A 177 11.40 3.13 -9.75
N LEU A 178 11.34 3.00 -11.08
CA LEU A 178 12.21 3.72 -12.01
C LEU A 178 11.94 5.23 -11.99
N GLU A 179 10.67 5.64 -11.92
CA GLU A 179 10.27 7.04 -11.77
C GLU A 179 10.76 7.61 -10.43
N PHE A 180 10.58 6.87 -9.34
CA PHE A 180 11.12 7.25 -8.03
C PHE A 180 12.65 7.43 -8.10
N LEU A 181 13.39 6.45 -8.63
CA LEU A 181 14.85 6.53 -8.78
C LEU A 181 15.27 7.72 -9.67
N GLY A 182 14.52 8.01 -10.72
CA GLY A 182 14.69 9.18 -11.58
C GLY A 182 14.60 10.48 -10.79
N SER A 183 13.56 10.62 -9.97
CA SER A 183 13.34 11.81 -9.12
C SER A 183 14.47 12.07 -8.11
N GLN A 184 15.20 11.02 -7.69
CA GLN A 184 16.29 11.13 -6.71
C GLN A 184 17.66 11.37 -7.36
N SER A 185 17.80 11.13 -8.67
CA SER A 185 19.09 11.10 -9.36
C SER A 185 19.86 12.42 -9.33
N GLU A 186 19.18 13.56 -9.51
CA GLU A 186 19.79 14.90 -9.45
C GLU A 186 20.36 15.22 -8.07
N HIS A 187 19.70 14.73 -7.03
CA HIS A 187 20.08 15.00 -5.65
C HIS A 187 21.30 14.19 -5.24
N LEU A 188 21.45 12.97 -5.77
CA LEU A 188 22.62 12.11 -5.52
C LEU A 188 23.91 12.66 -6.13
N ASN A 189 23.82 13.31 -7.30
CA ASN A 189 24.98 13.93 -7.94
C ASN A 189 25.55 15.12 -7.14
N THR A 190 24.74 15.72 -6.27
CA THR A 190 25.13 16.86 -5.42
C THR A 190 25.74 16.42 -4.09
N VAL A 191 25.73 15.12 -3.78
CA VAL A 191 26.26 14.58 -2.53
C VAL A 191 27.79 14.63 -2.52
N GLY A 192 28.33 15.77 -2.06
CA GLY A 192 29.74 16.00 -1.80
C GLY A 192 30.21 15.45 -0.45
N SER A 193 31.50 15.16 -0.35
CA SER A 193 32.18 14.36 0.69
C SER A 193 32.23 14.94 2.11
N ILE A 194 31.35 15.88 2.49
CA ILE A 194 31.37 16.55 3.79
C ILE A 194 30.07 16.22 4.52
N SER A 195 30.14 15.22 5.41
CA SER A 195 29.11 14.80 6.38
C SER A 195 27.65 14.93 5.96
N LEU A 196 27.05 13.81 5.53
CA LEU A 196 25.64 13.72 5.19
C LEU A 196 24.71 14.10 6.36
N SER A 197 23.73 14.95 6.09
CA SER A 197 22.60 15.20 6.99
C SER A 197 21.73 13.94 7.18
N PRO A 198 20.92 13.86 8.25
CA PRO A 198 20.02 12.74 8.46
C PRO A 198 19.06 12.50 7.29
N ALA A 199 18.52 13.57 6.70
CA ALA A 199 17.61 13.50 5.57
C ALA A 199 18.30 12.98 4.29
N GLU A 200 19.58 13.32 4.06
CA GLU A 200 20.35 12.77 2.94
C GLU A 200 20.64 11.27 3.14
N LYS A 201 20.95 10.85 4.36
CA LYS A 201 21.15 9.43 4.69
C LYS A 201 19.88 8.63 4.44
N GLU A 202 18.73 9.14 4.87
CA GLU A 202 17.42 8.52 4.64
C GLU A 202 17.11 8.43 3.14
N ARG A 203 17.32 9.50 2.38
CA ARG A 203 17.16 9.48 0.92
C ARG A 203 18.03 8.43 0.23
N ILE A 204 19.32 8.37 0.58
CA ILE A 204 20.24 7.36 0.05
C ILE A 204 19.75 5.95 0.41
N GLN A 205 19.28 5.75 1.64
CA GLN A 205 18.70 4.47 2.06
C GLN A 205 17.48 4.09 1.22
N HIS A 206 16.58 5.05 0.93
CA HIS A 206 15.43 4.81 0.07
C HIS A 206 15.82 4.44 -1.36
N VAL A 207 16.84 5.10 -1.94
CA VAL A 207 17.38 4.75 -3.26
C VAL A 207 17.93 3.32 -3.27
N ILE A 208 18.69 2.93 -2.24
CA ILE A 208 19.24 1.58 -2.11
C ILE A 208 18.10 0.55 -2.04
N MET A 209 17.08 0.82 -1.22
CA MET A 209 15.91 -0.04 -1.07
C MET A 209 15.13 -0.18 -2.38
N SER A 210 14.95 0.91 -3.13
CA SER A 210 14.27 0.88 -4.43
C SER A 210 15.06 0.11 -5.49
N LEU A 211 16.40 0.23 -5.51
CA LEU A 211 17.25 -0.56 -6.40
C LEU A 211 17.18 -2.06 -6.07
N GLU A 212 17.17 -2.40 -4.79
CA GLU A 212 16.98 -3.78 -4.32
C GLU A 212 15.59 -4.31 -4.73
N ALA A 213 14.53 -3.52 -4.53
CA ALA A 213 13.17 -3.89 -4.92
C ALA A 213 13.03 -4.08 -6.43
N LEU A 214 13.63 -3.18 -7.24
CA LEU A 214 13.65 -3.29 -8.69
C LEU A 214 14.37 -4.57 -9.14
N CYS A 215 15.48 -4.89 -8.50
CA CYS A 215 16.21 -6.14 -8.75
C CYS A 215 15.36 -7.38 -8.37
N ASN A 216 14.66 -7.34 -7.23
CA ASN A 216 13.80 -8.42 -6.75
C ASN A 216 12.60 -8.65 -7.68
N VAL A 217 11.91 -7.59 -8.10
CA VAL A 217 10.73 -7.72 -8.98
C VAL A 217 11.13 -8.28 -10.34
N ILE A 218 12.24 -7.82 -10.92
CA ILE A 218 12.75 -8.34 -12.20
C ILE A 218 13.12 -9.82 -12.11
N LYS A 219 13.83 -10.22 -11.04
CA LYS A 219 14.27 -11.61 -10.87
C LYS A 219 13.12 -12.60 -10.71
N ASN A 220 12.04 -12.18 -10.05
CA ASN A 220 10.91 -13.04 -9.73
C ASN A 220 9.79 -12.98 -10.78
N ASN A 221 9.85 -12.08 -11.75
CA ASN A 221 8.80 -11.90 -12.77
C ASN A 221 9.43 -11.81 -14.17
N PRO A 222 9.54 -12.92 -14.91
CA PRO A 222 10.11 -12.91 -16.26
C PRO A 222 9.37 -11.97 -17.21
N GLY A 223 10.11 -11.21 -18.02
CA GLY A 223 9.55 -10.23 -18.95
C GLY A 223 9.15 -8.90 -18.29
N VAL A 224 9.57 -8.66 -17.04
CA VAL A 224 9.46 -7.33 -16.41
C VAL A 224 10.71 -6.50 -16.68
N GLU A 225 11.86 -7.12 -16.94
CA GLU A 225 13.11 -6.42 -17.27
C GLU A 225 13.00 -5.45 -18.45
N ILE A 226 12.09 -5.71 -19.40
CA ILE A 226 11.83 -4.81 -20.53
C ILE A 226 11.31 -3.42 -20.09
N GLN A 227 10.78 -3.29 -18.88
CA GLN A 227 10.37 -1.99 -18.34
C GLN A 227 11.58 -1.07 -18.06
N CYS A 228 12.80 -1.61 -18.02
CA CYS A 228 14.02 -0.79 -17.90
C CYS A 228 14.48 -0.17 -19.23
N ILE A 229 13.91 -0.57 -20.37
CA ILE A 229 14.22 0.01 -21.68
C ILE A 229 13.88 1.51 -21.66
N GLY A 230 14.78 2.35 -22.17
CA GLY A 230 14.67 3.81 -22.08
C GLY A 230 15.14 4.42 -20.76
N HIS A 231 15.36 3.62 -19.71
CA HIS A 231 15.83 4.08 -18.40
C HIS A 231 17.31 3.77 -18.12
N PHE A 232 18.05 3.18 -19.07
CA PHE A 232 19.46 2.82 -18.86
C PHE A 232 20.39 4.02 -18.64
N ARG A 233 20.08 5.20 -19.19
CA ARG A 233 20.84 6.44 -18.89
C ARG A 233 20.76 6.80 -17.41
N LEU A 234 19.58 6.66 -16.81
CA LEU A 234 19.38 6.86 -15.38
C LEU A 234 20.20 5.83 -14.58
N LEU A 235 20.11 4.55 -14.93
CA LEU A 235 20.87 3.50 -14.25
C LEU A 235 22.39 3.73 -14.36
N PHE A 236 22.91 4.09 -15.53
CA PHE A 236 24.33 4.42 -15.65
C PHE A 236 24.72 5.69 -14.89
N GLY A 237 23.83 6.68 -14.81
CA GLY A 237 24.01 7.85 -13.96
C GLY A 237 24.15 7.48 -12.48
N LEU A 238 23.27 6.60 -11.98
CA LEU A 238 23.33 6.08 -10.59
C LEU A 238 24.60 5.25 -10.36
N LEU A 239 25.05 4.49 -11.36
CA LEU A 239 26.30 3.73 -11.29
C LEU A 239 27.53 4.65 -11.25
N ALA A 240 27.46 5.85 -11.82
CA ALA A 240 28.54 6.83 -11.81
C ALA A 240 28.65 7.62 -10.49
N VAL A 241 27.75 7.41 -9.53
CA VAL A 241 27.80 8.08 -8.22
C VAL A 241 28.91 7.47 -7.35
N ASP A 242 30.14 7.94 -7.55
CA ASP A 242 31.35 7.40 -6.90
C ASP A 242 31.37 7.56 -5.38
N SER A 243 30.64 8.56 -4.86
CA SER A 243 30.53 8.83 -3.44
C SER A 243 29.71 7.77 -2.67
N CYS A 244 28.96 6.91 -3.36
CA CYS A 244 28.04 5.96 -2.71
C CYS A 244 28.14 4.53 -3.29
N LYS A 245 29.07 3.74 -2.75
CA LYS A 245 29.26 2.32 -3.14
C LYS A 245 28.00 1.45 -3.05
N PRO A 246 27.13 1.57 -2.03
CA PRO A 246 25.88 0.80 -1.98
C PRO A 246 24.95 1.07 -3.16
N VAL A 247 24.82 2.33 -3.61
CA VAL A 247 24.01 2.69 -4.79
C VAL A 247 24.62 2.09 -6.05
N GLN A 248 25.95 2.21 -6.23
CA GLN A 248 26.65 1.59 -7.37
C GLN A 248 26.40 0.06 -7.41
N ARG A 249 26.49 -0.61 -6.26
CA ARG A 249 26.24 -2.06 -6.13
C ARG A 249 24.79 -2.43 -6.44
N GLY A 250 23.82 -1.71 -5.89
CA GLY A 250 22.39 -1.95 -6.16
C GLY A 250 22.07 -1.79 -7.64
N THR A 251 22.61 -0.74 -8.26
CA THR A 251 22.46 -0.46 -9.68
C THR A 251 23.08 -1.54 -10.56
N LEU A 252 24.30 -1.99 -10.21
CA LEU A 252 24.95 -3.09 -10.93
C LEU A 252 24.13 -4.38 -10.87
N ASN A 253 23.49 -4.67 -9.73
CA ASN A 253 22.63 -5.85 -9.60
C ASN A 253 21.37 -5.76 -10.48
N VAL A 254 20.78 -4.57 -10.63
CA VAL A 254 19.66 -4.33 -11.57
C VAL A 254 20.14 -4.58 -12.99
N ILE A 255 21.25 -3.95 -13.40
CA ILE A 255 21.84 -4.12 -14.75
C ILE A 255 22.14 -5.60 -15.03
N ALA A 256 22.74 -6.32 -14.08
CA ALA A 256 23.03 -7.75 -14.23
C ALA A 256 21.77 -8.62 -14.36
N SER A 257 20.63 -8.16 -13.84
CA SER A 257 19.36 -8.89 -13.92
C SER A 257 18.70 -8.72 -15.28
N VAL A 258 18.81 -7.53 -15.88
CA VAL A 258 18.19 -7.21 -17.18
C VAL A 258 19.01 -7.64 -18.40
N THR A 259 20.34 -7.80 -18.27
CA THR A 259 21.22 -8.24 -19.37
C THR A 259 20.98 -9.68 -19.83
N ARG A 260 20.11 -10.43 -19.15
CA ARG A 260 19.63 -11.74 -19.61
C ARG A 260 18.63 -11.63 -20.77
N ASN A 261 18.10 -10.43 -21.02
CA ASN A 261 17.13 -10.17 -22.08
C ASN A 261 17.81 -9.42 -23.24
N GLN A 262 17.64 -9.95 -24.46
CA GLN A 262 18.29 -9.43 -25.66
C GLN A 262 17.84 -8.00 -26.01
N GLU A 263 16.58 -7.64 -25.78
CA GLU A 263 16.06 -6.30 -26.06
C GLU A 263 16.71 -5.26 -25.17
N CYS A 264 16.85 -5.58 -23.87
CA CYS A 264 17.58 -4.74 -22.92
C CYS A 264 19.05 -4.56 -23.33
N VAL A 265 19.72 -5.62 -23.78
CA VAL A 265 21.11 -5.54 -24.27
C VAL A 265 21.23 -4.66 -25.51
N ASN A 266 20.27 -4.75 -26.44
CA ASN A 266 20.26 -3.93 -27.64
C ASN A 266 20.08 -2.44 -27.31
N ASP A 267 19.17 -2.10 -26.38
CA ASP A 267 18.96 -0.72 -25.93
C ASP A 267 20.20 -0.15 -25.23
N ILE A 268 20.85 -0.95 -24.37
CA ILE A 268 22.14 -0.58 -23.75
C ILE A 268 23.20 -0.32 -24.82
N ALA A 269 23.31 -1.18 -25.84
CA ALA A 269 24.29 -1.00 -26.91
C ALA A 269 24.02 0.27 -27.72
N ALA A 270 22.75 0.60 -27.98
CA ALA A 270 22.36 1.81 -28.67
C ALA A 270 22.73 3.10 -27.92
N LEU A 271 23.01 3.03 -26.61
CA LEU A 271 23.49 4.18 -25.83
C LEU A 271 25.01 4.42 -25.96
N MET A 272 25.76 3.45 -26.50
CA MET A 272 27.21 3.52 -26.66
C MET A 272 27.66 4.03 -28.03
N PHE A 273 26.74 4.15 -28.98
CA PHE A 273 26.96 4.63 -30.35
C PHE A 273 26.20 5.94 -30.59
#